data_AF-A0A2E5D802-F1
#
_entry.id   AF-A0A2E5D802-F1
#
_cell.length_a   1.000
_cell.length_b   1.000
_cell.length_c   1.000
_cell.angle_alpha   90.00
_cell.angle_beta   90.00
_cell.angle_gamma   90.00
#
_symmetry.space_group_name_H-M   'P 1'
#
loop_
_entity.id
_entity.type
_entity.pdbx_description
1 polymer ?
#
loop_
_entity_poly.entity_id
_entity_poly.type
_entity_poly.pdbx_seq_one_letter_code
_entity_poly.pdbx_strand_id
1 'polypeptide(L)'
;MREQFPMAHEVRTPSSSSSSSAHLPPFPSGALSELTPASPCSGLSLILAEILRADSEHAHEKNDSCTSPLLFDEPIALIDGRNSFDPGSYDADSCSRLLWIRCHDSKESLRCCDLLLRDENLPLLVLDLLLTPPKELHLIPRSSWYRLRNLARRANTSVLIFTPHHLIPCAALQIFLDSSFTLSALKKERHELKPTYSHQKMALHNA
;
A
#
# COMPACT_ATOMS: atom_id res chain seq x y z
N MET A 1 -21.51 -26.04 -44.06
CA MET A 1 -20.15 -25.89 -43.51
C MET A 1 -19.71 -24.45 -43.72
N ARG A 2 -19.89 -23.60 -42.69
CA ARG A 2 -19.23 -22.30 -42.49
C ARG A 2 -19.43 -21.95 -41.02
N GLU A 3 -18.32 -21.93 -40.31
CA GLU A 3 -18.21 -22.00 -38.87
C GLU A 3 -18.70 -20.73 -38.18
N GLN A 4 -19.35 -20.91 -37.04
CA GLN A 4 -19.63 -19.88 -36.05
C GLN A 4 -18.33 -19.58 -35.29
N PHE A 5 -17.82 -18.36 -35.43
CA PHE A 5 -16.89 -17.79 -34.45
C PHE A 5 -17.58 -16.59 -33.80
N PRO A 6 -18.11 -16.70 -32.57
CA PRO A 6 -18.49 -15.53 -31.80
C PRO A 6 -17.22 -14.87 -31.24
N MET A 7 -17.09 -13.57 -31.53
CA MET A 7 -16.05 -12.68 -31.03
C MET A 7 -16.01 -12.67 -29.49
N ALA A 8 -15.02 -13.32 -28.90
CA ALA A 8 -14.71 -13.23 -27.48
C ALA A 8 -13.63 -12.15 -27.25
N HIS A 9 -14.04 -10.88 -27.28
CA HIS A 9 -13.26 -9.78 -26.71
C HIS A 9 -14.22 -8.82 -26.02
N GLU A 10 -14.77 -9.24 -24.88
CA GLU A 10 -15.18 -8.26 -23.86
C GLU A 10 -13.91 -7.64 -23.29
N VAL A 11 -13.62 -6.41 -23.71
CA VAL A 11 -12.71 -5.52 -22.99
C VAL A 11 -13.37 -5.27 -21.64
N ARG A 12 -12.98 -6.04 -20.61
CA ARG A 12 -13.44 -5.81 -19.24
C ARG A 12 -12.90 -4.47 -18.76
N THR A 13 -13.78 -3.49 -18.68
CA THR A 13 -13.50 -2.19 -18.07
C THR A 13 -13.24 -2.39 -16.58
N PRO A 14 -12.11 -1.88 -16.06
CA PRO A 14 -11.91 -1.85 -14.63
C PRO A 14 -12.97 -0.98 -13.96
N SER A 15 -13.52 -1.45 -12.84
CA SER A 15 -14.39 -0.63 -11.99
C SER A 15 -13.51 0.36 -11.23
N SER A 16 -13.43 1.59 -11.74
CA SER A 16 -12.78 2.71 -11.07
C SER A 16 -13.79 3.39 -10.14
N SER A 17 -13.52 3.39 -8.84
CA SER A 17 -14.26 4.19 -7.86
C SER A 17 -13.37 5.31 -7.33
N SER A 18 -13.84 6.56 -7.44
CA SER A 18 -13.24 7.72 -6.81
C SER A 18 -13.72 7.82 -5.36
N SER A 19 -12.81 8.09 -4.42
CA SER A 19 -13.15 8.22 -3.00
C SER A 19 -12.30 9.30 -2.35
N SER A 20 -12.93 10.08 -1.47
CA SER A 20 -12.24 11.01 -0.57
C SER A 20 -11.69 10.23 0.63
N SER A 21 -10.54 10.62 1.19
CA SER A 21 -9.81 9.94 2.26
C SER A 21 -10.56 9.65 3.56
N ALA A 22 -11.86 9.91 3.65
CA ALA A 22 -12.62 9.60 4.85
C ALA A 22 -12.47 8.12 5.25
N HIS A 23 -12.32 7.19 4.29
CA HIS A 23 -11.98 5.80 4.55
C HIS A 23 -11.19 5.19 3.39
N LEU A 24 -9.92 4.83 3.63
CA LEU A 24 -9.14 3.99 2.70
C LEU A 24 -9.91 2.71 2.35
N PRO A 25 -9.77 2.19 1.11
CA PRO A 25 -10.38 0.91 0.78
C PRO A 25 -9.72 -0.20 1.61
N PRO A 26 -10.42 -1.32 1.86
CA PRO A 26 -9.80 -2.48 2.48
C PRO A 26 -8.64 -3.00 1.66
N PHE A 27 -7.49 -3.15 2.32
CA PHE A 27 -6.33 -3.81 1.74
C PHE A 27 -6.54 -5.33 1.77
N PRO A 28 -6.46 -6.02 0.63
CA PRO A 28 -6.66 -7.47 0.58
C PRO A 28 -5.53 -8.21 1.31
N SER A 29 -5.91 -9.02 2.32
CA SER A 29 -5.01 -9.95 2.99
C SER A 29 -4.41 -10.95 2.00
N GLY A 30 -3.14 -11.28 2.21
CA GLY A 30 -2.41 -12.21 1.35
C GLY A 30 -2.15 -11.71 -0.06
N ALA A 31 -2.20 -10.40 -0.29
CA ALA A 31 -2.03 -9.81 -1.60
C ALA A 31 -1.18 -8.53 -1.57
N LEU A 32 -0.74 -8.13 -2.76
CA LEU A 32 0.00 -6.89 -2.96
C LEU A 32 -0.99 -5.78 -3.33
N SER A 33 -0.85 -4.62 -2.70
CA SER A 33 -1.56 -3.38 -3.02
C SER A 33 -0.56 -2.33 -3.44
N GLU A 34 -0.72 -1.78 -4.64
CA GLU A 34 0.17 -0.74 -5.16
C GLU A 34 -0.46 0.63 -4.94
N LEU A 35 0.29 1.56 -4.36
CA LEU A 35 -0.11 2.95 -4.23
C LEU A 35 0.85 3.83 -5.02
N THR A 36 0.31 4.59 -5.97
CA THR A 36 1.07 5.43 -6.88
C THR A 36 0.57 6.87 -6.79
N PRO A 37 1.44 7.86 -6.54
CA PRO A 37 1.02 9.25 -6.52
C PRO A 37 1.03 9.84 -7.94
N ALA A 38 0.09 10.73 -8.25
CA ALA A 38 0.11 11.50 -9.49
C ALA A 38 1.24 12.57 -9.48
N SER A 39 1.69 13.00 -8.30
CA SER A 39 2.76 13.98 -8.12
C SER A 39 3.48 13.81 -6.76
N PRO A 40 4.69 14.38 -6.56
CA PRO A 40 5.42 14.29 -5.29
C PRO A 40 4.63 14.77 -4.06
N CYS A 41 3.61 15.62 -4.25
CA CYS A 41 2.81 16.21 -3.18
C CYS A 41 1.38 15.64 -3.12
N SER A 42 1.16 14.39 -3.54
CA SER A 42 -0.18 13.78 -3.56
C SER A 42 -0.64 13.18 -2.23
N GLY A 43 0.14 13.32 -1.16
CA GLY A 43 -0.29 12.97 0.19
C GLY A 43 -0.12 11.49 0.56
N LEU A 44 0.82 10.76 -0.04
CA LEU A 44 1.14 9.39 0.38
C LEU A 44 1.56 9.29 1.85
N SER A 45 2.28 10.30 2.37
CA SER A 45 2.63 10.37 3.79
C SER A 45 1.39 10.50 4.70
N LEU A 46 0.30 11.09 4.21
CA LEU A 46 -0.98 11.14 4.92
C LEU A 46 -1.63 9.76 4.98
N ILE A 47 -1.49 8.96 3.92
CA ILE A 47 -1.93 7.56 3.92
C ILE A 47 -1.13 6.73 4.91
N LEU A 48 0.20 6.89 4.94
CA LEU A 48 1.04 6.24 5.95
C LEU A 48 0.64 6.68 7.36
N ALA A 49 0.33 7.96 7.57
CA ALA A 49 -0.14 8.44 8.86
C ALA A 49 -1.47 7.83 9.29
N GLU A 50 -2.42 7.68 8.37
CA GLU A 50 -3.69 7.01 8.67
C GLU A 50 -3.47 5.53 9.01
N ILE A 51 -2.53 4.87 8.34
CA ILE A 51 -2.18 3.47 8.62
C ILE A 51 -1.50 3.31 9.99
N LEU A 52 -0.62 4.23 10.35
CA LEU A 52 0.08 4.23 11.63
C LEU A 52 -0.77 4.71 12.79
N ARG A 53 -1.89 5.40 12.51
CA ARG A 53 -2.79 5.97 13.52
C ARG A 53 -3.19 4.88 14.52
N ALA A 54 -2.81 5.07 15.78
CA ALA A 54 -3.23 4.21 16.88
C ALA A 54 -4.56 4.74 17.43
N ASP A 55 -5.51 3.85 17.73
CA ASP A 55 -6.74 4.19 18.43
C ASP A 55 -6.62 3.79 19.90
N SER A 56 -5.99 4.64 20.72
CA SER A 56 -5.82 4.39 22.15
C SER A 56 -7.14 4.39 22.94
N GLU A 57 -8.25 4.92 22.39
CA GLU A 57 -9.52 5.11 23.09
C GLU A 57 -10.55 3.98 22.87
N HIS A 58 -10.29 2.98 22.03
CA HIS A 58 -11.28 1.93 21.67
C HIS A 58 -10.95 0.52 22.18
N ALA A 59 -10.06 0.39 23.17
CA ALA A 59 -9.71 -0.90 23.77
C ALA A 59 -10.84 -1.54 24.62
N HIS A 60 -12.02 -0.91 24.78
CA HIS A 60 -13.09 -1.41 25.66
C HIS A 60 -14.47 -1.65 25.02
N GLU A 61 -14.72 -1.30 23.75
CA GLU A 61 -16.02 -1.55 23.12
C GLU A 61 -15.88 -2.47 21.90
N LYS A 62 -15.73 -3.76 22.18
CA LYS A 62 -16.06 -4.85 21.26
C LYS A 62 -17.58 -4.85 21.05
N ASN A 63 -18.10 -4.00 20.17
CA ASN A 63 -19.35 -4.13 19.44
C ASN A 63 -19.71 -2.78 18.82
N ASP A 64 -19.18 -2.47 17.64
CA ASP A 64 -19.96 -1.76 16.63
C ASP A 64 -19.35 -1.95 15.25
N SER A 65 -20.24 -2.13 14.27
CA SER A 65 -19.97 -2.55 12.89
C SER A 65 -19.37 -1.43 12.03
N CYS A 66 -18.24 -0.89 12.48
CA CYS A 66 -17.36 -0.04 11.70
C CYS A 66 -16.10 -0.85 11.41
N THR A 67 -16.15 -1.67 10.37
CA THR A 67 -15.00 -2.44 9.91
C THR A 67 -14.02 -1.48 9.24
N SER A 68 -13.22 -0.75 10.01
CA SER A 68 -11.94 -0.28 9.48
C SER A 68 -11.14 -1.54 9.11
N PRO A 69 -10.68 -1.66 7.86
CA PRO A 69 -9.98 -2.85 7.39
C PRO A 69 -8.51 -2.90 7.84
N LEU A 70 -8.10 -1.93 8.64
CA LEU A 70 -6.79 -1.84 9.29
C LEU A 70 -7.01 -2.09 10.77
N LEU A 71 -6.45 -3.18 11.28
CA LEU A 71 -6.49 -3.52 12.70
C LEU A 71 -5.56 -2.53 13.42
N PHE A 72 -6.14 -1.54 14.09
CA PHE A 72 -5.44 -0.37 14.64
C PHE A 72 -4.35 -0.71 15.68
N ASP A 73 -4.36 -1.93 16.22
CA ASP A 73 -3.38 -2.40 17.22
C ASP A 73 -2.38 -3.43 16.68
N GLU A 74 -2.45 -3.82 15.41
CA GLU A 74 -1.58 -4.88 14.88
C GLU A 74 -0.21 -4.39 14.41
N PRO A 75 0.90 -5.07 14.73
CA PRO A 75 2.23 -4.60 14.39
C PRO A 75 2.39 -4.36 12.88
N ILE A 76 3.02 -3.24 12.53
CA ILE A 76 3.28 -2.85 11.14
C ILE A 76 4.78 -2.87 10.91
N ALA A 77 5.21 -3.44 9.79
CA ALA A 77 6.57 -3.24 9.31
C ALA A 77 6.62 -2.21 8.18
N LEU A 78 7.43 -1.17 8.34
CA LEU A 78 7.78 -0.24 7.27
C LEU A 78 9.20 -0.55 6.78
N ILE A 79 9.29 -1.04 5.56
CA ILE A 79 10.54 -1.22 4.82
C ILE A 79 10.78 0.04 4.01
N ASP A 80 11.59 0.93 4.58
CA ASP A 80 11.91 2.23 4.02
C ASP A 80 13.09 2.12 3.05
N GLY A 81 12.80 2.11 1.75
CA GLY A 81 13.77 1.82 0.70
C GLY A 81 14.89 2.84 0.54
N ARG A 82 14.74 4.05 1.06
CA ARG A 82 15.72 5.13 0.91
C ARG A 82 16.04 5.84 2.21
N ASN A 83 15.65 5.26 3.34
CA ASN A 83 15.84 5.85 4.67
C ASN A 83 15.30 7.30 4.74
N SER A 84 14.09 7.50 4.21
CA SER A 84 13.44 8.82 4.15
C SER A 84 12.29 8.99 5.14
N PHE A 85 11.90 7.93 5.83
CA PHE A 85 10.90 8.02 6.89
C PHE A 85 11.42 8.87 8.04
N ASP A 86 10.61 9.82 8.49
CA ASP A 86 10.89 10.67 9.65
C ASP A 86 9.98 10.27 10.81
N PRO A 87 10.48 9.52 11.82
CA PRO A 87 9.68 9.16 12.99
C PRO A 87 9.29 10.40 13.82
N GLY A 88 10.04 11.51 13.75
CA GLY A 88 9.71 12.75 14.46
C GLY A 88 8.43 13.43 13.97
N SER A 89 7.92 13.03 12.81
CA SER A 89 6.65 13.49 12.28
C SER A 89 5.44 12.79 12.90
N TYR A 90 5.61 11.77 13.74
CA TYR A 90 4.51 10.96 14.31
C TYR A 90 4.54 10.98 15.84
N ASP A 91 3.41 10.71 16.48
CA ASP A 91 3.37 10.50 17.92
C ASP A 91 4.00 9.16 18.33
N ALA A 92 4.39 9.07 19.61
CA ALA A 92 5.10 7.91 20.13
C ALA A 92 4.24 6.62 20.09
N ASP A 93 2.93 6.75 20.26
CA ASP A 93 2.01 5.61 20.30
C ASP A 93 1.86 4.99 18.89
N SER A 94 1.70 5.82 17.86
CA SER A 94 1.76 5.41 16.46
C SER A 94 3.07 4.72 16.08
N CYS A 95 4.20 5.18 16.64
CA CYS A 95 5.51 4.55 16.39
C CYS A 95 5.77 3.30 17.24
N SER A 96 5.08 3.11 18.38
CA SER A 96 5.32 1.99 19.31
C SER A 96 5.09 0.60 18.69
N ARG A 97 4.19 0.54 17.70
CA ARG A 97 3.80 -0.66 16.94
C ARG A 97 4.56 -0.83 15.62
N LEU A 98 5.47 0.08 15.30
CA LEU A 98 6.17 0.15 14.03
C LEU A 98 7.54 -0.55 14.09
N LEU A 99 7.70 -1.63 13.33
CA LEU A 99 9.01 -2.16 12.96
C LEU A 99 9.53 -1.37 11.75
N TRP A 100 10.49 -0.47 11.98
CA TRP A 100 11.11 0.32 10.91
C TRP A 100 12.41 -0.33 10.43
N ILE A 101 12.44 -0.76 9.17
CA ILE A 101 13.61 -1.30 8.49
C ILE A 101 14.14 -0.23 7.53
N ARG A 102 15.38 0.18 7.76
CA ARG A 102 16.07 1.21 6.98
C ARG A 102 16.88 0.53 5.89
N CYS A 103 16.46 0.68 4.64
CA CYS A 103 17.16 0.16 3.48
C CYS A 103 17.78 1.31 2.67
N HIS A 104 18.70 0.95 1.78
CA HIS A 104 19.44 1.89 0.95
C HIS A 104 19.19 1.69 -0.55
N ASP A 105 18.71 0.52 -0.96
CA ASP A 105 18.38 0.19 -2.35
C ASP A 105 17.23 -0.83 -2.42
N SER A 106 16.61 -0.92 -3.60
CA SER A 106 15.51 -1.83 -3.93
C SER A 106 15.83 -3.29 -3.72
N LYS A 107 17.09 -3.73 -3.91
CA LYS A 107 17.46 -5.14 -3.71
C LYS A 107 17.40 -5.48 -2.23
N GLU A 108 17.94 -4.61 -1.39
CA GLU A 108 17.85 -4.70 0.06
C GLU A 108 16.38 -4.66 0.52
N SER A 109 15.59 -3.70 0.02
CA SER A 109 14.17 -3.60 0.38
C SER A 109 13.37 -4.85 0.02
N LEU A 110 13.58 -5.41 -1.18
CA LEU A 110 12.93 -6.66 -1.60
C LEU A 110 13.38 -7.87 -0.78
N ARG A 111 14.65 -7.91 -0.35
CA ARG A 111 15.18 -8.95 0.52
C ARG A 111 14.58 -8.86 1.92
N CYS A 112 14.47 -7.66 2.49
CA CYS A 112 13.81 -7.43 3.78
C CYS A 112 12.33 -7.83 3.71
N CYS A 113 11.62 -7.44 2.64
CA CYS A 113 10.24 -7.85 2.41
C CYS A 113 10.08 -9.37 2.36
N ASP A 114 10.96 -10.07 1.64
CA ASP A 114 10.98 -11.54 1.60
C ASP A 114 11.20 -12.17 2.97
N LEU A 115 12.14 -11.67 3.75
CA LEU A 115 12.45 -12.20 5.08
C LEU A 115 11.25 -12.05 6.03
N LEU A 116 10.62 -10.88 6.05
CA LEU A 116 9.46 -10.62 6.90
C LEU A 116 8.23 -11.43 6.48
N LEU A 117 8.00 -11.62 5.19
CA LEU A 117 6.89 -12.47 4.71
C LEU A 117 7.09 -13.96 5.04
N ARG A 118 8.33 -14.42 5.22
CA ARG A 118 8.62 -15.79 5.65
C ARG A 118 8.47 -15.99 7.16
N ASP A 119 8.50 -14.91 7.92
CA ASP A 119 8.30 -14.96 9.37
C ASP A 119 6.82 -15.19 9.72
N GLU A 120 5.89 -14.86 8.81
CA GLU A 120 4.44 -15.11 8.94
C GLU A 120 3.76 -14.46 10.17
N ASN A 121 4.45 -13.55 10.88
CA ASN A 121 3.96 -12.93 12.13
C ASN A 121 3.44 -11.50 11.96
N LEU A 122 3.61 -10.90 10.78
CA LEU A 122 3.22 -9.53 10.51
C LEU A 122 1.99 -9.49 9.59
N PRO A 123 0.86 -8.91 10.03
CA PRO A 123 -0.35 -8.85 9.22
C PRO A 123 -0.29 -7.74 8.16
N LEU A 124 0.57 -6.72 8.36
CA LEU A 124 0.73 -5.58 7.47
C LEU A 124 2.20 -5.23 7.24
N LEU A 125 2.59 -5.20 5.96
CA LEU A 125 3.88 -4.69 5.50
C LEU A 125 3.67 -3.48 4.60
N VAL A 126 4.45 -2.43 4.81
CA VAL A 126 4.57 -1.28 3.91
C VAL A 126 5.98 -1.30 3.33
N LEU A 127 6.08 -1.44 2.01
CA LEU A 127 7.32 -1.36 1.26
C LEU A 127 7.38 -0.01 0.54
N ASP A 128 8.18 0.91 1.07
CA ASP A 128 8.36 2.23 0.47
C ASP A 128 9.50 2.20 -0.56
N LEU A 129 9.13 2.39 -1.83
CA LEU A 129 10.05 2.52 -2.96
C LEU A 129 9.89 3.88 -3.66
N LEU A 130 9.20 4.83 -3.03
CA LEU A 130 8.80 6.08 -3.68
C LEU A 130 10.00 6.92 -4.13
N LEU A 131 11.03 7.01 -3.28
CA LEU A 131 12.26 7.76 -3.57
C LEU A 131 13.35 6.93 -4.27
N THR A 132 13.04 5.68 -4.63
CA THR A 132 13.98 4.81 -5.32
C THR A 132 14.08 5.23 -6.80
N PRO A 133 15.30 5.41 -7.36
CA PRO A 133 15.47 5.85 -8.73
C PRO A 133 14.77 4.92 -9.75
N PRO A 134 14.06 5.44 -10.77
CA PRO A 134 13.35 4.61 -11.75
C PRO A 134 14.26 3.58 -12.46
N LYS A 135 15.51 3.95 -12.75
CA LYS A 135 16.51 3.05 -13.35
C LYS A 135 16.72 1.78 -12.51
N GLU A 136 16.67 1.92 -11.20
CA GLU A 136 16.86 0.83 -10.26
C GLU A 136 15.60 -0.04 -10.16
N LEU A 137 14.43 0.60 -10.11
CA LEU A 137 13.13 -0.07 -10.09
C LEU A 137 12.90 -0.91 -11.36
N HIS A 138 13.32 -0.43 -12.53
CA HIS A 138 13.24 -1.18 -13.79
C HIS A 138 14.11 -2.45 -13.81
N LEU A 139 15.12 -2.54 -12.95
CA LEU A 139 15.96 -3.74 -12.85
C LEU A 139 15.29 -4.84 -12.01
N ILE A 140 14.21 -4.54 -11.31
CA ILE A 140 13.48 -5.54 -10.51
C ILE A 140 12.80 -6.53 -11.48
N PRO A 141 13.18 -7.81 -11.46
CA PRO A 141 12.54 -8.80 -12.32
C PRO A 141 11.08 -8.98 -11.95
N ARG A 142 10.20 -9.14 -12.94
CA ARG A 142 8.76 -9.41 -12.71
C ARG A 142 8.53 -10.60 -11.78
N SER A 143 9.36 -11.64 -11.87
CA SER A 143 9.30 -12.82 -10.99
C SER A 143 9.42 -12.47 -9.51
N SER A 144 10.12 -11.38 -9.15
CA SER A 144 10.22 -10.91 -7.77
C SER A 144 8.86 -10.51 -7.20
N TRP A 145 8.03 -9.82 -7.99
CA TRP A 145 6.68 -9.42 -7.57
C TRP A 145 5.76 -10.62 -7.39
N TYR A 146 5.79 -11.58 -8.32
CA TYR A 146 5.01 -12.82 -8.17
C TYR A 146 5.45 -13.65 -6.97
N ARG A 147 6.76 -13.67 -6.68
CA ARG A 147 7.33 -14.34 -5.53
C ARG A 147 6.85 -13.69 -4.22
N LEU A 148 6.92 -12.37 -4.10
CA LEU A 148 6.38 -11.64 -2.95
C LEU A 148 4.88 -11.86 -2.80
N ARG A 149 4.10 -11.84 -3.89
CA ARG A 149 2.66 -12.15 -3.85
C ARG A 149 2.38 -13.55 -3.30
N ASN A 150 3.16 -14.55 -3.70
CA ASN A 150 2.97 -15.92 -3.23
C ASN A 150 3.31 -16.06 -1.74
N LEU A 151 4.33 -15.35 -1.27
CA LEU A 151 4.70 -15.30 0.14
C LEU A 151 3.64 -14.57 0.96
N ALA A 152 3.18 -13.40 0.50
CA ALA A 152 2.08 -12.67 1.11
C ALA A 152 0.85 -13.57 1.25
N ARG A 153 0.43 -14.25 0.19
CA ARG A 153 -0.69 -15.18 0.20
C ARG A 153 -0.53 -16.30 1.24
N ARG A 154 0.68 -16.86 1.36
CA ARG A 154 0.98 -17.91 2.33
C ARG A 154 0.91 -17.38 3.78
N ALA A 155 1.48 -16.21 4.03
CA ALA A 155 1.50 -15.56 5.33
C ALA A 155 0.15 -14.89 5.69
N ASN A 156 -0.80 -14.83 4.75
CA ASN A 156 -2.02 -14.03 4.85
C ASN A 156 -1.76 -12.54 5.15
N THR A 157 -0.56 -12.04 4.78
CA THR A 157 -0.13 -10.67 5.04
C THR A 157 -0.58 -9.71 3.94
N SER A 158 -1.12 -8.56 4.32
CA SER A 158 -1.35 -7.44 3.40
C SER A 158 -0.03 -6.71 3.14
N VAL A 159 0.37 -6.57 1.87
CA VAL A 159 1.59 -5.84 1.49
C VAL A 159 1.23 -4.62 0.68
N LEU A 160 1.48 -3.44 1.24
CA LEU A 160 1.30 -2.15 0.59
C LEU A 160 2.65 -1.74 0.02
N ILE A 161 2.67 -1.31 -1.24
CA ILE A 161 3.91 -0.97 -1.93
C ILE A 161 3.74 0.43 -2.52
N PHE A 162 4.57 1.37 -2.07
CA PHE A 162 4.57 2.73 -2.59
C PHE A 162 5.55 2.82 -3.75
N THR A 163 5.03 3.18 -4.92
CA THR A 163 5.81 3.24 -6.17
C THR A 163 5.66 4.61 -6.82
N PRO A 164 6.73 5.16 -7.44
CA PRO A 164 6.65 6.46 -8.13
C PRO A 164 5.83 6.39 -9.43
N HIS A 165 5.61 5.20 -9.98
CA HIS A 165 4.76 4.91 -11.13
C HIS A 165 4.33 3.44 -11.05
N HIS A 166 3.34 3.06 -11.87
CA HIS A 166 2.86 1.68 -11.93
C HIS A 166 3.98 0.69 -12.30
N LEU A 167 4.26 -0.26 -11.41
CA LEU A 167 5.36 -1.22 -11.50
C LEU A 167 4.95 -2.67 -11.23
N ILE A 168 3.83 -2.89 -10.53
CA ILE A 168 3.52 -4.21 -9.96
C ILE A 168 2.41 -4.86 -10.78
N PRO A 169 2.75 -5.83 -11.68
CA PRO A 169 1.77 -6.43 -12.58
C PRO A 169 0.75 -7.34 -11.87
N CYS A 170 1.05 -7.77 -10.65
CA CYS A 170 0.24 -8.72 -9.89
C CYS A 170 -0.41 -8.11 -8.64
N ALA A 171 -0.49 -6.77 -8.57
CA ALA A 171 -1.21 -6.06 -7.53
C ALA A 171 -2.71 -6.40 -7.60
N ALA A 172 -3.29 -6.80 -6.47
CA ALA A 172 -4.72 -7.07 -6.35
C ALA A 172 -5.54 -5.78 -6.21
N LEU A 173 -4.93 -4.75 -5.64
CA LEU A 173 -5.49 -3.43 -5.45
C LEU A 173 -4.49 -2.39 -5.95
N GLN A 174 -4.97 -1.45 -6.75
CA GLN A 174 -4.20 -0.29 -7.19
C GLN A 174 -4.91 0.96 -6.68
N ILE A 175 -4.15 1.87 -6.09
CA ILE A 175 -4.62 3.16 -5.60
C ILE A 175 -3.78 4.25 -6.26
N PHE A 176 -4.46 5.17 -6.94
CA PHE A 176 -3.84 6.34 -7.55
C PHE A 176 -4.21 7.58 -6.72
N LEU A 177 -3.21 8.27 -6.19
CA LEU A 177 -3.43 9.49 -5.43
C LEU A 177 -3.42 10.70 -6.37
N ASP A 178 -4.59 11.28 -6.58
CA ASP A 178 -4.81 12.37 -7.53
C ASP A 178 -4.71 13.76 -6.87
N SER A 179 -4.43 13.78 -5.56
CA SER A 179 -4.33 15.03 -4.80
C SER A 179 -3.10 15.85 -5.19
N SER A 180 -3.19 17.15 -4.95
CA SER A 180 -2.05 18.06 -5.03
C SER A 180 -2.10 19.03 -3.85
N PHE A 181 -1.18 18.85 -2.91
CA PHE A 181 -1.01 19.75 -1.78
C PHE A 181 0.05 20.80 -2.11
N THR A 182 -0.35 22.08 -2.02
CA THR A 182 0.56 23.21 -2.20
C THR A 182 1.25 23.58 -0.88
N LEU A 183 2.22 24.49 -0.91
CA LEU A 183 2.91 24.96 0.31
C LEU A 183 1.94 25.53 1.36
N SER A 184 0.78 26.06 0.96
CA SER A 184 -0.25 26.53 1.88
C SER A 184 -0.82 25.42 2.77
N ALA A 185 -0.72 24.15 2.35
CA ALA A 185 -1.14 22.99 3.13
C ALA A 185 -0.29 22.79 4.39
N LEU A 186 0.95 23.30 4.43
CA LEU A 186 1.82 23.24 5.62
C LEU A 186 1.27 24.03 6.82
N LYS A 187 0.31 24.92 6.59
CA LYS A 187 -0.36 25.69 7.65
C LYS A 187 -1.55 24.96 8.28
N LYS A 188 -1.93 23.82 7.72
CA LYS A 188 -3.08 23.03 8.15
C LYS A 188 -2.62 21.87 9.00
N GLU A 189 -3.44 21.49 9.97
CA GLU A 189 -3.24 20.27 10.73
C GLU A 189 -3.42 19.04 9.83
N ARG A 190 -2.72 17.94 10.17
CA ARG A 190 -2.75 16.70 9.38
C ARG A 190 -4.18 16.18 9.14
N HIS A 191 -5.03 16.23 10.16
CA HIS A 191 -6.43 15.75 10.07
C HIS A 191 -7.31 16.58 9.13
N GLU A 192 -6.89 17.80 8.76
CA GLU A 192 -7.58 18.64 7.78
C GLU A 192 -7.20 18.28 6.33
N LEU A 193 -6.10 17.56 6.14
CA LEU A 193 -5.58 17.20 4.83
C LEU A 193 -6.15 15.85 4.41
N LYS A 194 -7.06 15.88 3.44
CA LYS A 194 -7.75 14.69 2.94
C LYS A 194 -7.28 14.35 1.53
N PRO A 195 -6.44 13.31 1.34
CA PRO A 195 -6.05 12.90 0.00
C PRO A 195 -7.25 12.32 -0.77
N THR A 196 -7.56 12.92 -1.91
CA THR A 196 -8.37 12.30 -2.96
C THR A 196 -7.56 11.21 -3.66
N TYR A 197 -8.19 10.05 -3.84
CA TYR A 197 -7.63 8.94 -4.60
C TYR A 197 -8.70 8.23 -5.43
N SER A 198 -8.26 7.54 -6.46
CA SER A 198 -9.04 6.55 -7.19
C SER A 198 -8.45 5.16 -6.94
N HIS A 199 -9.27 4.12 -7.00
CA HIS A 199 -8.78 2.76 -6.83
C HIS A 199 -9.42 1.78 -7.80
N GLN A 200 -8.67 0.71 -8.09
CA GLN A 200 -9.07 -0.37 -8.97
C GLN A 200 -8.74 -1.71 -8.32
N LYS A 201 -9.74 -2.59 -8.21
CA LYS A 201 -9.53 -3.98 -7.81
C LYS A 201 -9.24 -4.81 -9.06
N MET A 202 -8.12 -5.53 -9.06
CA MET A 202 -7.77 -6.45 -10.13
C MET A 202 -8.30 -7.84 -9.80
N ALA A 203 -8.96 -8.49 -10.75
CA ALA A 203 -9.31 -9.90 -10.61
C ALA A 203 -8.01 -10.71 -10.54
N LEU A 204 -7.70 -11.25 -9.37
CA LEU A 204 -6.60 -12.19 -9.18
C LEU A 204 -6.89 -13.41 -10.06
N HIS A 205 -6.23 -13.50 -11.22
CA HIS A 205 -6.23 -14.73 -12.00
C HIS A 205 -5.49 -15.79 -11.17
N ASN A 206 -6.24 -16.73 -10.63
CA ASN A 206 -5.71 -17.98 -10.10
C ASN A 206 -5.11 -18.73 -11.28
N ALA A 207 -3.80 -18.64 -11.43
CA ALA A 207 -3.00 -19.54 -12.27
C ALA A 207 -2.28 -20.52 -11.35
#